data_AF-A0A836PY80-F1
#
_entry.id   AF-A0A836PY80-F1
#
_cell.length_a   1.000
_cell.length_b   1.000
_cell.length_c   1.000
_cell.angle_alpha   90.00
_cell.angle_beta   90.00
_cell.angle_gamma   90.00
#
_symmetry.space_group_name_H-M   'P 1'
#
loop_
_entity.id
_entity.type
_entity.pdbx_description
1 polymer ?
#
loop_
_entity_poly.entity_id
_entity_poly.type
_entity_poly.pdbx_seq_one_letter_code
_entity_poly.pdbx_strand_id
1 'polypeptide(L)'
;MFGASKPEILLELVRSANVVDHQTLENAIAISQRLNLPLERALMQSGSFSEESMRPLLAAKQMVENNTIRLDTAINAIRLAAHDDIDFQSALKKILSVHQKTLVTPSMNNDLTEMLTQAGVINQDQLGRAMQKSLQTKILIGRVLVITGDISSSLFNSALQAVLLLREKSISKSEAIDGIRLAHQKNICLEQALFEMGSFKTPAVGSLKLSELMRMSGLISESELAECMEIELFKNKTFGQVLREQGLATDELLEAAMMLQGSVAGGELKAYQAAEAMRLIAKENMLTENAINKVMQRARTNEEIRLGELLIESCVLTRDSVEGTVSQAVTSNVKIGKMLLDAGLITKSMLHRALRCQSLVKYGVVSKEQAVKILSSCKQKEQTLDQAITGLGISAPTRMQWSWV
;
A
#
# COMPACT_ATOMS: atom_id res chain seq x y z
N MET A 1 16.10 18.51 14.64
CA MET A 1 17.58 18.39 14.65
C MET A 1 17.91 17.28 13.64
N PHE A 2 18.10 17.62 12.37
CA PHE A 2 18.35 16.63 11.30
C PHE A 2 19.62 17.00 10.55
N GLY A 3 20.75 16.55 11.10
CA GLY A 3 22.00 16.46 10.37
C GLY A 3 22.15 15.02 9.89
N ALA A 4 21.44 14.66 8.82
CA ALA A 4 21.86 13.52 8.02
C ALA A 4 23.11 13.95 7.26
N SER A 5 24.17 13.17 7.38
CA SER A 5 25.48 13.53 6.87
C SER A 5 25.42 13.62 5.34
N LYS A 6 26.16 14.58 4.77
CA LYS A 6 26.18 14.98 3.34
C LYS A 6 26.42 13.86 2.28
N PRO A 7 26.90 12.64 2.57
CA PRO A 7 27.05 11.59 1.55
C PRO A 7 25.84 10.65 1.34
N GLU A 8 24.76 10.74 2.13
CA GLU A 8 23.66 9.74 2.05
C GLU A 8 22.66 9.97 0.91
N ILE A 9 22.37 11.23 0.54
CA ILE A 9 21.31 11.54 -0.44
C ILE A 9 21.65 11.00 -1.83
N LEU A 10 22.89 11.16 -2.28
CA LEU A 10 23.31 10.64 -3.59
C LEU A 10 23.27 9.12 -3.62
N LEU A 11 23.71 8.47 -2.55
CA LEU A 11 23.68 7.02 -2.42
C LEU A 11 22.25 6.50 -2.52
N GLU A 12 21.31 7.17 -1.84
CA GLU A 12 19.91 6.80 -1.87
C GLU A 12 19.26 7.07 -3.22
N LEU A 13 19.60 8.18 -3.90
CA LEU A 13 19.16 8.45 -5.26
C LEU A 13 19.63 7.36 -6.23
N VAL A 14 20.91 6.98 -6.20
CA VAL A 14 21.47 5.96 -7.11
C VAL A 14 20.85 4.59 -6.83
N ARG A 15 20.74 4.22 -5.55
CA ARG A 15 20.16 2.93 -5.12
C ARG A 15 18.68 2.83 -5.49
N SER A 16 17.91 3.87 -5.19
CA SER A 16 16.46 3.86 -5.37
C SER A 16 16.06 4.16 -6.80
N ALA A 17 16.81 4.95 -7.56
CA ALA A 17 16.53 5.16 -8.99
C ALA A 17 16.99 4.00 -9.89
N ASN A 18 17.72 3.02 -9.33
CA ASN A 18 18.19 1.81 -10.04
C ASN A 18 19.04 2.13 -11.29
N VAL A 19 19.88 3.16 -11.18
CA VAL A 19 20.76 3.59 -12.29
C VAL A 19 22.01 2.69 -12.40
N VAL A 20 22.36 1.97 -11.34
CA VAL A 20 23.50 1.05 -11.28
C VAL A 20 23.10 -0.26 -10.62
N ASP A 21 23.73 -1.35 -11.04
CA ASP A 21 23.62 -2.65 -10.40
C ASP A 21 24.24 -2.65 -8.98
N HIS A 22 23.71 -3.53 -8.14
CA HIS A 22 24.08 -3.57 -6.72
C HIS A 22 25.57 -3.87 -6.50
N GLN A 23 26.16 -4.73 -7.34
CA GLN A 23 27.56 -5.13 -7.23
C GLN A 23 28.50 -3.94 -7.48
N THR A 24 28.19 -3.15 -8.49
CA THR A 24 29.02 -1.99 -8.88
C THR A 24 28.86 -0.82 -7.93
N LEU A 25 27.67 -0.64 -7.35
CA LEU A 25 27.43 0.34 -6.29
C LEU A 25 28.26 0.03 -5.02
N GLU A 26 28.27 -1.23 -4.57
CA GLU A 26 29.08 -1.67 -3.42
C GLU A 26 30.59 -1.46 -3.67
N ASN A 27 31.05 -1.78 -4.88
CA ASN A 27 32.43 -1.51 -5.29
C ASN A 27 32.77 -0.02 -5.24
N ALA A 28 31.87 0.85 -5.70
CA ALA A 28 32.08 2.30 -5.67
C ALA A 28 32.09 2.85 -4.22
N ILE A 29 31.26 2.31 -3.32
CA ILE A 29 31.28 2.67 -1.89
C ILE A 29 32.62 2.26 -1.27
N ALA A 30 33.10 1.05 -1.54
CA ALA A 30 34.39 0.57 -1.04
C ALA A 30 35.56 1.43 -1.54
N ILE A 31 35.52 1.87 -2.81
CA ILE A 31 36.53 2.79 -3.39
C ILE A 31 36.46 4.17 -2.72
N SER A 32 35.26 4.72 -2.52
CA SER A 32 35.03 6.00 -1.85
C SER A 32 35.60 6.01 -0.43
N GLN A 33 35.35 4.95 0.34
CA GLN A 33 35.86 4.82 1.70
C GLN A 33 37.38 4.59 1.75
N ARG A 34 37.92 3.74 0.87
CA ARG A 34 39.35 3.40 0.84
C ARG A 34 40.23 4.57 0.41
N LEU A 35 39.78 5.36 -0.56
CA LEU A 35 40.54 6.48 -1.13
C LEU A 35 40.12 7.83 -0.56
N ASN A 36 39.15 7.85 0.37
CA ASN A 36 38.53 9.06 0.93
C ASN A 36 38.08 10.06 -0.16
N LEU A 37 37.45 9.51 -1.21
CA LEU A 37 36.96 10.27 -2.36
C LEU A 37 35.44 10.47 -2.26
N PRO A 38 34.90 11.60 -2.75
CA PRO A 38 33.46 11.78 -2.89
C PRO A 38 32.84 10.64 -3.72
N LEU A 39 31.66 10.15 -3.31
CA LEU A 39 30.99 9.02 -3.95
C LEU A 39 30.77 9.26 -5.46
N GLU A 40 30.56 10.52 -5.85
CA GLU A 40 30.47 10.95 -7.25
C GLU A 40 31.70 10.53 -8.07
N ARG A 41 32.90 10.78 -7.53
CA ARG A 41 34.17 10.47 -8.20
C ARG A 41 34.46 8.99 -8.19
N ALA A 42 34.08 8.28 -7.12
CA ALA A 42 34.23 6.83 -7.05
C ALA A 42 33.34 6.12 -8.09
N LEU A 43 32.12 6.60 -8.30
CA LEU A 43 31.19 6.10 -9.32
C LEU A 43 31.66 6.39 -10.75
N MET A 44 32.29 7.54 -11.01
CA MET A 44 32.90 7.81 -12.32
C MET A 44 34.15 6.94 -12.55
N GLN A 45 34.95 6.69 -11.51
CA GLN A 45 36.13 5.84 -11.59
C GLN A 45 35.83 4.35 -11.76
N SER A 46 34.65 3.88 -11.34
CA SER A 46 34.21 2.49 -11.58
C SER A 46 33.84 2.23 -13.05
N GLY A 47 33.88 3.25 -13.92
CA GLY A 47 33.63 3.14 -15.37
C GLY A 47 32.16 2.97 -15.74
N SER A 48 31.25 3.07 -14.78
CA SER A 48 29.82 2.78 -14.92
C SER A 48 28.98 4.04 -15.19
N PHE A 49 29.57 5.21 -14.94
CA PHE A 49 28.94 6.51 -15.13
C PHE A 49 29.78 7.40 -16.04
N SER A 50 29.15 7.91 -17.10
CA SER A 50 29.66 9.04 -17.87
C SER A 50 29.34 10.36 -17.16
N GLU A 51 30.06 11.44 -17.50
CA GLU A 51 29.71 12.78 -17.01
C GLU A 51 28.28 13.17 -17.39
N GLU A 52 27.75 12.68 -18.53
CA GLU A 52 26.40 12.99 -18.97
C GLU A 52 25.34 12.32 -18.08
N SER A 53 25.54 11.06 -17.70
CA SER A 53 24.63 10.32 -16.83
C SER A 53 24.69 10.79 -15.37
N MET A 54 25.77 11.44 -14.94
CA MET A 54 25.87 12.01 -13.57
C MET A 54 25.21 13.39 -13.43
N ARG A 55 25.08 14.18 -14.50
CA ARG A 55 24.44 15.51 -14.43
C ARG A 55 23.03 15.49 -13.82
N PRO A 56 22.11 14.58 -14.21
CA PRO A 56 20.79 14.43 -13.58
C PRO A 56 20.83 14.14 -12.07
N LEU A 57 21.73 13.25 -11.65
CA LEU A 57 21.85 12.81 -10.26
C LEU A 57 22.36 13.93 -9.35
N LEU A 58 23.32 14.72 -9.84
CA LEU A 58 23.85 15.87 -9.11
C LEU A 58 22.82 17.00 -9.02
N ALA A 59 22.08 17.27 -10.11
CA ALA A 59 20.99 18.23 -10.10
C ALA A 59 19.88 17.82 -9.11
N ALA A 60 19.49 16.55 -9.13
CA ALA A 60 18.54 15.97 -8.18
C ALA A 60 19.03 16.10 -6.74
N LYS A 61 20.27 15.71 -6.45
CA LYS A 61 20.89 15.83 -5.11
C LYS A 61 20.82 17.27 -4.60
N GLN A 62 21.24 18.24 -5.41
CA GLN A 62 21.24 19.65 -5.03
C GLN A 62 19.83 20.19 -4.79
N MET A 63 18.85 19.77 -5.61
CA MET A 63 17.45 20.18 -5.43
C MET A 63 16.80 19.56 -4.19
N VAL A 64 17.20 18.34 -3.80
CA VAL A 64 16.76 17.69 -2.57
C VAL A 64 17.42 18.33 -1.34
N GLU A 65 18.72 18.62 -1.40
CA GLU A 65 19.46 19.32 -0.34
C GLU A 65 18.90 20.71 -0.06
N ASN A 66 18.46 21.41 -1.11
CA ASN A 66 17.83 22.72 -1.02
C ASN A 66 16.34 22.66 -0.64
N ASN A 67 15.79 21.47 -0.35
CA ASN A 67 14.36 21.22 -0.08
C ASN A 67 13.40 21.71 -1.19
N THR A 68 13.89 21.87 -2.43
CA THR A 68 13.07 22.30 -3.56
C THR A 68 12.17 21.18 -4.07
N ILE A 69 12.64 19.93 -3.99
CA ILE A 69 11.89 18.72 -4.36
C ILE A 69 12.10 17.64 -3.28
N ARG A 70 11.10 16.77 -3.10
CA ARG A 70 11.23 15.61 -2.23
C ARG A 70 12.10 14.53 -2.88
N LEU A 71 12.75 13.71 -2.04
CA LEU A 71 13.60 12.60 -2.48
C LEU A 71 12.87 11.66 -3.44
N ASP A 72 11.61 11.31 -3.14
CA ASP A 72 10.81 10.41 -3.98
C ASP A 72 10.52 11.01 -5.37
N THR A 73 10.21 12.31 -5.43
CA THR A 73 10.01 13.04 -6.69
C THR A 73 11.28 13.06 -7.53
N ALA A 74 12.44 13.22 -6.87
CA ALA A 74 13.74 13.20 -7.53
C ALA A 74 14.05 11.80 -8.09
N ILE A 75 13.79 10.73 -7.33
CA ILE A 75 13.96 9.33 -7.76
C ILE A 75 13.11 9.05 -9.00
N ASN A 76 11.84 9.44 -8.97
CA ASN A 76 10.92 9.23 -10.10
C ASN A 76 11.34 10.03 -11.34
N ALA A 77 11.85 11.26 -11.15
CA ALA A 77 12.36 12.08 -12.26
C ALA A 77 13.61 11.49 -12.91
N ILE A 78 14.51 10.91 -12.12
CA ILE A 78 15.67 10.21 -12.66
C ILE A 78 15.25 8.96 -13.44
N ARG A 79 14.32 8.16 -12.89
CA ARG A 79 13.80 6.96 -13.58
C ARG A 79 13.11 7.32 -14.90
N LEU A 80 12.27 8.35 -14.90
CA LEU A 80 11.58 8.81 -16.10
C LEU A 80 12.55 9.36 -17.15
N ALA A 81 13.58 10.12 -16.72
CA ALA A 81 14.62 10.61 -17.61
C ALA A 81 15.41 9.48 -18.27
N ALA A 82 15.76 8.45 -17.50
CA ALA A 82 16.49 7.29 -17.99
C ALA A 82 15.67 6.38 -18.93
N HIS A 83 14.37 6.29 -18.70
CA HIS A 83 13.47 5.45 -19.51
C HIS A 83 13.06 6.12 -20.83
N ASP A 84 12.68 7.39 -20.79
CA ASP A 84 12.16 8.11 -21.96
C ASP A 84 13.27 8.80 -22.80
N ASP A 85 14.54 8.66 -22.39
CA ASP A 85 15.70 9.36 -22.97
C ASP A 85 15.48 10.88 -23.08
N ILE A 86 14.99 11.48 -21.99
CA ILE A 86 14.71 12.91 -21.90
C ILE A 86 15.59 13.56 -20.82
N ASP A 87 15.83 14.86 -20.97
CA ASP A 87 16.60 15.59 -19.97
C ASP A 87 15.88 15.62 -18.60
N PHE A 88 16.67 15.67 -17.51
CA PHE A 88 16.15 15.66 -16.14
C PHE A 88 15.17 16.81 -15.86
N GLN A 89 15.39 18.01 -16.43
CA GLN A 89 14.48 19.14 -16.21
C GLN A 89 13.15 18.93 -16.93
N SER A 90 13.14 18.28 -18.09
CA SER A 90 11.96 17.89 -18.86
C SER A 90 11.23 16.73 -18.19
N ALA A 91 11.95 15.75 -17.64
CA ALA A 91 11.37 14.69 -16.80
C ALA A 91 10.76 15.25 -15.50
N LEU A 92 11.48 16.15 -14.83
CA LEU A 92 11.00 16.83 -13.63
C LEU A 92 9.79 17.71 -13.97
N LYS A 93 9.82 18.44 -15.09
CA LYS A 93 8.64 19.18 -15.60
C LYS A 93 7.52 18.22 -15.96
N LYS A 94 7.75 17.05 -16.54
CA LYS A 94 6.69 16.05 -16.77
C LYS A 94 6.10 15.59 -15.45
N ILE A 95 6.90 15.25 -14.43
CA ILE A 95 6.39 14.79 -13.13
C ILE A 95 5.70 15.89 -12.34
N LEU A 96 6.28 17.09 -12.33
CA LEU A 96 5.66 18.27 -11.71
C LEU A 96 4.42 18.70 -12.51
N SER A 97 4.43 18.57 -13.84
CA SER A 97 3.28 18.85 -14.70
C SER A 97 2.23 17.73 -14.59
N VAL A 98 2.61 16.51 -14.25
CA VAL A 98 1.72 15.38 -13.95
C VAL A 98 1.07 15.58 -12.58
N HIS A 99 1.84 16.04 -11.57
CA HIS A 99 1.29 16.57 -10.32
C HIS A 99 0.41 17.82 -10.54
N GLN A 100 0.65 18.62 -11.61
CA GLN A 100 -0.22 19.72 -12.03
C GLN A 100 -1.37 19.30 -12.97
N LYS A 101 -1.34 18.13 -13.61
CA LYS A 101 -2.47 17.57 -14.38
C LYS A 101 -3.56 17.02 -13.45
N THR A 102 -3.29 17.02 -12.15
CA THR A 102 -4.26 17.09 -11.05
C THR A 102 -4.90 18.49 -10.92
N LEU A 103 -4.93 19.30 -11.99
CA LEU A 103 -5.85 20.44 -12.12
C LEU A 103 -7.29 19.92 -12.04
N VAL A 104 -7.79 19.89 -10.82
CA VAL A 104 -9.17 19.62 -10.50
C VAL A 104 -9.73 20.94 -10.00
N THR A 105 -10.86 21.36 -10.55
CA THR A 105 -11.69 22.38 -9.91
C THR A 105 -12.22 21.78 -8.61
N PRO A 106 -11.74 22.20 -7.43
CA PRO A 106 -12.26 21.65 -6.19
C PRO A 106 -13.74 22.03 -6.10
N SER A 107 -14.60 21.02 -6.13
CA SER A 107 -16.00 21.20 -5.77
C SER A 107 -16.10 21.13 -4.26
N MET A 108 -16.83 22.06 -3.66
CA MET A 108 -17.13 22.08 -2.22
C MET A 108 -17.79 20.77 -1.74
N ASN A 109 -18.57 20.13 -2.62
CA ASN A 109 -19.40 18.97 -2.29
C ASN A 109 -19.00 17.79 -3.18
N ASN A 110 -18.00 17.02 -2.76
CA ASN A 110 -17.77 15.68 -3.32
C ASN A 110 -18.24 14.63 -2.30
N ASP A 111 -18.48 13.40 -2.78
CA ASP A 111 -18.98 12.31 -1.93
C ASP A 111 -18.07 12.10 -0.70
N LEU A 112 -16.77 12.29 -0.85
CA LEU A 112 -15.75 12.13 0.18
C LEU A 112 -15.88 13.19 1.30
N THR A 113 -15.91 14.49 0.95
CA THR A 113 -16.02 15.59 1.90
C THR A 113 -17.38 15.59 2.58
N GLU A 114 -18.43 15.22 1.84
CA GLU A 114 -19.76 15.03 2.40
C GLU A 114 -19.76 13.91 3.45
N MET A 115 -19.18 12.74 3.14
CA MET A 115 -19.08 11.63 4.10
C MET A 115 -18.23 11.97 5.32
N LEU A 116 -17.08 12.60 5.14
CA LEU A 116 -16.21 13.02 6.25
C LEU A 116 -16.92 14.01 7.18
N THR A 117 -17.69 14.94 6.61
CA THR A 117 -18.46 15.91 7.38
C THR A 117 -19.62 15.25 8.12
N GLN A 118 -20.39 14.37 7.47
CA GLN A 118 -21.51 13.65 8.09
C GLN A 118 -21.07 12.61 9.14
N ALA A 119 -19.89 12.03 8.96
CA ALA A 119 -19.28 11.16 9.97
C ALA A 119 -18.83 11.95 11.23
N GLY A 120 -18.73 13.28 11.13
CA GLY A 120 -18.26 14.15 12.21
C GLY A 120 -16.74 14.14 12.35
N VAL A 121 -16.01 13.72 11.31
CA VAL A 121 -14.55 13.68 11.30
C VAL A 121 -13.96 15.07 11.06
N ILE A 122 -14.60 15.86 10.18
CA ILE A 122 -14.22 17.23 9.87
C ILE A 122 -15.42 18.17 10.04
N ASN A 123 -15.16 19.43 10.38
CA ASN A 123 -16.18 20.48 10.42
C ASN A 123 -16.10 21.41 9.19
N GLN A 124 -17.09 22.30 9.06
CA GLN A 124 -17.20 23.24 7.92
C GLN A 124 -16.00 24.21 7.85
N ASP A 125 -15.44 24.61 8.98
CA ASP A 125 -14.28 25.51 9.00
C ASP A 125 -13.01 24.81 8.50
N GLN A 126 -12.79 23.56 8.91
CA GLN A 126 -11.69 22.71 8.42
C GLN A 126 -11.83 22.47 6.91
N LEU A 127 -13.04 22.16 6.45
CA LEU A 127 -13.33 21.97 5.04
C LEU A 127 -13.07 23.25 4.23
N GLY A 128 -13.52 24.41 4.72
CA GLY A 128 -13.30 25.70 4.09
C GLY A 128 -11.81 26.05 3.94
N ARG A 129 -11.03 25.86 5.01
CA ARG A 129 -9.56 26.07 4.98
C ARG A 129 -8.88 25.10 4.02
N ALA A 130 -9.25 23.83 4.05
CA ALA A 130 -8.69 22.82 3.16
C ALA A 130 -9.01 23.13 1.70
N MET A 131 -10.22 23.62 1.40
CA MET A 131 -10.59 24.00 0.04
C MET A 131 -9.83 25.23 -0.46
N GLN A 132 -9.68 26.26 0.37
CA GLN A 132 -8.89 27.44 -0.01
C GLN A 132 -7.44 27.05 -0.34
N LYS A 133 -6.84 26.19 0.48
CA LYS A 133 -5.49 25.68 0.25
C LYS A 133 -5.43 24.77 -0.97
N SER A 134 -6.44 23.94 -1.20
CA SER A 134 -6.59 23.12 -2.42
C SER A 134 -6.66 23.98 -3.69
N LEU A 135 -7.44 25.06 -3.68
CA LEU A 135 -7.54 26.02 -4.79
C LEU A 135 -6.19 26.70 -5.10
N GLN A 136 -5.48 27.12 -4.06
CA GLN A 136 -4.19 27.81 -4.21
C GLN A 136 -3.07 26.87 -4.68
N THR A 137 -3.01 25.67 -4.10
CA THR A 137 -1.92 24.72 -4.34
C THR A 137 -2.20 23.76 -5.49
N LYS A 138 -3.45 23.66 -5.94
CA LYS A 138 -3.96 22.66 -6.90
C LYS A 138 -3.79 21.21 -6.42
N ILE A 139 -3.63 21.00 -5.12
CA ILE A 139 -3.61 19.68 -4.48
C ILE A 139 -5.05 19.28 -4.17
N LEU A 140 -5.37 17.99 -4.25
CA LEU A 140 -6.69 17.46 -3.92
C LEU A 140 -7.04 17.67 -2.44
N ILE A 141 -8.33 17.86 -2.15
CA ILE A 141 -8.80 18.29 -0.84
C ILE A 141 -8.55 17.26 0.26
N GLY A 142 -8.69 15.97 -0.04
CA GLY A 142 -8.39 14.87 0.88
C GLY A 142 -6.92 14.84 1.28
N ARG A 143 -6.01 14.97 0.31
CA ARG A 143 -4.58 15.13 0.61
C ARG A 143 -4.29 16.38 1.43
N VAL A 144 -4.95 17.51 1.14
CA VAL A 144 -4.77 18.73 1.94
C VAL A 144 -5.17 18.48 3.39
N LEU A 145 -6.31 17.81 3.65
CA LEU A 145 -6.76 17.44 4.99
C LEU A 145 -5.78 16.54 5.74
N VAL A 146 -5.10 15.62 5.04
CA VAL A 146 -4.01 14.81 5.63
C VAL A 146 -2.79 15.69 5.95
N ILE A 147 -2.38 16.55 5.02
CA ILE A 147 -1.20 17.42 5.17
C ILE A 147 -1.39 18.45 6.30
N THR A 148 -2.60 18.97 6.48
CA THR A 148 -2.93 19.89 7.58
C THR A 148 -3.09 19.18 8.92
N GLY A 149 -3.14 17.84 8.92
CA GLY A 149 -3.35 17.03 10.10
C GLY A 149 -4.80 17.00 10.59
N ASP A 150 -5.75 17.45 9.76
CA ASP A 150 -7.18 17.38 10.09
C ASP A 150 -7.70 15.94 10.09
N ILE A 151 -7.10 15.06 9.27
CA ILE A 151 -7.37 13.61 9.26
C ILE A 151 -6.07 12.80 9.20
N SER A 152 -6.07 11.58 9.74
CA SER A 152 -4.93 10.67 9.60
C SER A 152 -4.92 9.99 8.22
N SER A 153 -3.75 9.54 7.77
CA SER A 153 -3.62 8.76 6.51
C SER A 153 -4.48 7.48 6.54
N SER A 154 -4.55 6.80 7.68
CA SER A 154 -5.38 5.60 7.87
C SER A 154 -6.87 5.88 7.69
N LEU A 155 -7.35 7.00 8.24
CA LEU A 155 -8.74 7.42 8.13
C LEU A 155 -9.06 7.92 6.72
N PHE A 156 -8.12 8.61 6.09
CA PHE A 156 -8.26 9.03 4.70
C PHE A 156 -8.43 7.82 3.76
N ASN A 157 -7.58 6.80 3.89
CA ASN A 157 -7.72 5.54 3.15
C ASN A 157 -9.06 4.85 3.44
N SER A 158 -9.49 4.85 4.71
CA SER A 158 -10.80 4.30 5.10
C SER A 158 -11.96 5.06 4.46
N ALA A 159 -11.89 6.38 4.37
CA ALA A 159 -12.92 7.21 3.74
C ALA A 159 -12.96 7.02 2.22
N LEU A 160 -11.81 6.94 1.53
CA LEU A 160 -11.74 6.62 0.11
C LEU A 160 -12.36 5.25 -0.19
N GLN A 161 -12.03 4.24 0.62
CA GLN A 161 -12.60 2.90 0.50
C GLN A 161 -14.12 2.90 0.69
N ALA A 162 -14.64 3.70 1.63
CA ALA A 162 -16.08 3.81 1.86
C ALA A 162 -16.81 4.38 0.64
N VAL A 163 -16.25 5.44 0.03
CA VAL A 163 -16.81 6.03 -1.19
C VAL A 163 -16.80 5.04 -2.34
N LEU A 164 -15.72 4.28 -2.50
CA LEU A 164 -15.62 3.24 -3.52
C LEU A 164 -16.71 2.16 -3.33
N LEU A 165 -16.87 1.65 -2.11
CA LEU A 165 -17.89 0.64 -1.79
C LEU A 165 -19.32 1.16 -1.97
N LEU A 166 -19.55 2.45 -1.68
CA LEU A 166 -20.84 3.11 -1.91
C LEU A 166 -21.16 3.17 -3.41
N ARG A 167 -20.17 3.49 -4.26
CA ARG A 167 -20.32 3.50 -5.72
C ARG A 167 -20.54 2.11 -6.31
N GLU A 168 -19.87 1.11 -5.76
CA GLU A 168 -20.07 -0.31 -6.08
C GLU A 168 -21.43 -0.83 -5.57
N LYS A 169 -22.24 -0.01 -4.86
CA LYS A 169 -23.51 -0.39 -4.21
C LYS A 169 -23.34 -1.53 -3.18
N SER A 170 -22.12 -1.72 -2.71
CA SER A 170 -21.78 -2.73 -1.70
C SER A 170 -22.26 -2.32 -0.32
N ILE A 171 -22.27 -1.03 0.01
CA ILE A 171 -22.77 -0.51 1.28
C ILE A 171 -23.75 0.64 1.06
N SER A 172 -24.64 0.87 2.03
CA SER A 172 -25.51 2.05 2.05
C SER A 172 -24.77 3.29 2.56
N LYS A 173 -25.32 4.48 2.29
CA LYS A 173 -24.74 5.75 2.75
C LYS A 173 -24.66 5.83 4.28
N SER A 174 -25.66 5.33 5.00
CA SER A 174 -25.65 5.26 6.46
C SER A 174 -24.55 4.34 6.99
N GLU A 175 -24.39 3.15 6.40
CA GLU A 175 -23.33 2.21 6.79
C GLU A 175 -21.93 2.78 6.53
N ALA A 176 -21.76 3.52 5.43
CA ALA A 176 -20.50 4.21 5.12
C ALA A 176 -20.17 5.27 6.18
N ILE A 177 -21.14 6.11 6.55
CA ILE A 177 -20.97 7.18 7.54
C ILE A 177 -20.66 6.60 8.92
N ASP A 178 -21.44 5.62 9.37
CA ASP A 178 -21.26 4.99 10.68
C ASP A 178 -19.95 4.18 10.73
N GLY A 179 -19.57 3.54 9.61
CA GLY A 179 -18.30 2.86 9.45
C GLY A 179 -17.10 3.80 9.55
N ILE A 180 -17.13 4.95 8.87
CA ILE A 180 -16.09 5.99 8.97
C ILE A 180 -16.01 6.54 10.40
N ARG A 181 -17.17 6.80 11.03
CA ARG A 181 -17.21 7.30 12.41
C ARG A 181 -16.59 6.32 13.40
N LEU A 182 -16.91 5.03 13.28
CA LEU A 182 -16.35 3.98 14.11
C LEU A 182 -14.85 3.79 13.84
N ALA A 183 -14.43 3.83 12.57
CA ALA A 183 -13.03 3.79 12.15
C ALA A 183 -12.23 4.94 12.77
N HIS A 184 -12.79 6.15 12.79
CA HIS A 184 -12.18 7.31 13.44
C HIS A 184 -12.07 7.13 14.96
N GLN A 185 -13.15 6.73 15.64
CA GLN A 185 -13.17 6.58 17.10
C GLN A 185 -12.21 5.50 17.63
N LYS A 186 -12.12 4.37 16.92
CA LYS A 186 -11.28 3.24 17.31
C LYS A 186 -9.91 3.21 16.62
N ASN A 187 -9.65 4.17 15.73
CA ASN A 187 -8.44 4.23 14.90
C ASN A 187 -8.16 2.90 14.17
N ILE A 188 -9.18 2.37 13.50
CA ILE A 188 -9.15 1.08 12.77
C ILE A 188 -9.48 1.31 11.29
N CYS A 189 -9.20 0.34 10.42
CA CYS A 189 -9.60 0.40 9.01
C CYS A 189 -11.12 0.26 8.84
N LEU A 190 -11.65 0.77 7.72
CA LEU A 190 -13.09 0.70 7.40
C LEU A 190 -13.61 -0.74 7.41
N GLU A 191 -12.86 -1.68 6.85
CA GLU A 191 -13.26 -3.09 6.79
C GLU A 191 -13.52 -3.66 8.19
N GLN A 192 -12.65 -3.36 9.14
CA GLN A 192 -12.84 -3.77 10.53
C GLN A 192 -14.07 -3.09 11.15
N ALA A 193 -14.26 -1.79 10.89
CA ALA A 193 -15.42 -1.07 11.38
C ALA A 193 -16.74 -1.68 10.87
N LEU A 194 -16.84 -1.93 9.57
CA LEU A 194 -18.01 -2.56 8.94
C LEU A 194 -18.22 -4.00 9.45
N PHE A 195 -17.14 -4.74 9.72
CA PHE A 195 -17.22 -6.08 10.30
C PHE A 195 -17.79 -6.04 11.72
N GLU A 196 -17.32 -5.11 12.56
CA GLU A 196 -17.82 -4.95 13.93
C GLU A 196 -19.30 -4.53 13.96
N MET A 197 -19.73 -3.71 12.99
CA MET A 197 -21.12 -3.31 12.80
C MET A 197 -22.03 -4.44 12.25
N GLY A 198 -21.45 -5.48 11.66
CA GLY A 198 -22.19 -6.57 11.01
C GLY A 198 -22.65 -6.28 9.58
N SER A 199 -22.24 -5.15 9.01
CA SER A 199 -22.58 -4.70 7.64
C SER A 199 -21.54 -5.11 6.59
N PHE A 200 -20.50 -5.85 6.97
CA PHE A 200 -19.41 -6.21 6.06
C PHE A 200 -19.89 -7.21 5.00
N LYS A 201 -19.98 -6.75 3.74
CA LYS A 201 -20.21 -7.64 2.60
C LYS A 201 -18.88 -8.25 2.14
N THR A 202 -18.90 -9.57 2.01
CA THR A 202 -17.71 -10.32 1.65
C THR A 202 -17.24 -9.99 0.24
N PRO A 203 -15.94 -9.74 0.05
CA PRO A 203 -15.30 -9.80 -1.26
C PRO A 203 -15.68 -11.07 -2.04
N ALA A 204 -15.87 -10.94 -3.36
CA ALA A 204 -15.87 -12.11 -4.23
C ALA A 204 -14.51 -12.84 -4.05
N VAL A 205 -14.57 -14.14 -3.77
CA VAL A 205 -13.39 -15.00 -3.60
C VAL A 205 -12.51 -14.89 -4.85
N GLY A 206 -11.22 -14.64 -4.68
CA GLY A 206 -10.27 -14.50 -5.79
C GLY A 206 -10.27 -13.14 -6.50
N SER A 207 -11.05 -12.16 -6.03
CA SER A 207 -11.00 -10.79 -6.58
C SER A 207 -9.79 -10.01 -6.04
N LEU A 208 -8.71 -9.96 -6.83
CA LEU A 208 -7.58 -9.04 -6.59
C LEU A 208 -7.83 -7.74 -7.36
N LYS A 209 -7.94 -6.60 -6.66
CA LYS A 209 -8.08 -5.29 -7.34
C LYS A 209 -6.73 -4.81 -7.88
N LEU A 210 -6.75 -4.01 -8.96
CA LEU A 210 -5.52 -3.47 -9.58
C LEU A 210 -4.74 -2.60 -8.59
N SER A 211 -5.45 -1.77 -7.84
CA SER A 211 -4.90 -0.94 -6.76
C SER A 211 -4.20 -1.76 -5.68
N GLU A 212 -4.76 -2.92 -5.31
CA GLU A 212 -4.16 -3.85 -4.36
C GLU A 212 -2.91 -4.51 -4.93
N LEU A 213 -2.97 -5.01 -6.17
CA LEU A 213 -1.83 -5.65 -6.84
C LEU A 213 -0.63 -4.69 -6.95
N MET A 214 -0.87 -3.46 -7.40
CA MET A 214 0.18 -2.44 -7.57
C MET A 214 0.82 -2.03 -6.24
N ARG A 215 0.03 -1.96 -5.15
CA ARG A 215 0.57 -1.70 -3.81
C ARG A 215 1.35 -2.90 -3.27
N MET A 216 0.82 -4.11 -3.46
CA MET A 216 1.47 -5.34 -2.98
C MET A 216 2.79 -5.61 -3.69
N SER A 217 2.91 -5.28 -4.97
CA SER A 217 4.15 -5.40 -5.73
C SER A 217 5.20 -4.36 -5.34
N GLY A 218 4.80 -3.33 -4.58
CA GLY A 218 5.65 -2.21 -4.19
C GLY A 218 5.92 -1.22 -5.32
N LEU A 219 5.13 -1.27 -6.40
CA LEU A 219 5.26 -0.34 -7.52
C LEU A 219 4.67 1.04 -7.22
N ILE A 220 3.66 1.08 -6.36
CA ILE A 220 3.11 2.33 -5.81
C ILE A 220 3.15 2.28 -4.29
N SER A 221 3.47 3.42 -3.68
CA SER A 221 3.40 3.66 -2.24
C SER A 221 1.95 3.84 -1.77
N GLU A 222 1.75 3.80 -0.45
CA GLU A 222 0.44 4.08 0.15
C GLU A 222 -0.05 5.51 -0.15
N SER A 223 0.86 6.48 -0.18
CA SER A 223 0.50 7.86 -0.54
C SER A 223 0.10 7.99 -2.02
N GLU A 224 0.81 7.32 -2.93
CA GLU A 224 0.47 7.35 -4.36
C GLU A 224 -0.86 6.62 -4.61
N LEU A 225 -1.10 5.49 -3.92
CA LEU A 225 -2.37 4.79 -3.97
C LEU A 225 -3.54 5.71 -3.57
N ALA A 226 -3.42 6.39 -2.42
CA ALA A 226 -4.46 7.27 -1.92
C ALA A 226 -4.74 8.45 -2.86
N GLU A 227 -3.69 9.03 -3.46
CA GLU A 227 -3.81 10.07 -4.48
C GLU A 227 -4.53 9.56 -5.73
N CYS A 228 -4.12 8.40 -6.26
CA CYS A 228 -4.76 7.82 -7.44
C CYS A 228 -6.23 7.49 -7.18
N MET A 229 -6.57 6.96 -6.00
CA MET A 229 -7.95 6.69 -5.61
C MET A 229 -8.77 7.99 -5.48
N GLU A 230 -8.20 9.05 -4.93
CA GLU A 230 -8.89 10.35 -4.86
C GLU A 230 -9.16 10.92 -6.26
N ILE A 231 -8.21 10.79 -7.20
CA ILE A 231 -8.39 11.19 -8.60
C ILE A 231 -9.45 10.33 -9.28
N GLU A 232 -9.40 9.01 -9.08
CA GLU A 232 -10.37 8.04 -9.61
C GLU A 232 -11.79 8.45 -9.20
N LEU A 233 -11.98 8.73 -7.91
CA LEU A 233 -13.26 9.13 -7.36
C LEU A 233 -13.71 10.51 -7.87
N PHE A 234 -12.81 11.48 -7.90
CA PHE A 234 -13.18 12.84 -8.28
C PHE A 234 -13.47 12.97 -9.78
N LYS A 235 -12.62 12.38 -10.63
CA LYS A 235 -12.72 12.51 -12.09
C LYS A 235 -13.58 11.43 -12.74
N ASN A 236 -14.11 10.47 -11.97
CA ASN A 236 -14.84 9.30 -12.46
C ASN A 236 -14.08 8.56 -13.58
N LYS A 237 -12.77 8.38 -13.37
CA LYS A 237 -11.89 7.63 -14.28
C LYS A 237 -11.70 6.21 -13.75
N THR A 238 -11.17 5.31 -14.57
CA THR A 238 -10.72 3.99 -14.09
C THR A 238 -9.37 4.12 -13.40
N PHE A 239 -9.12 3.32 -12.36
CA PHE A 239 -7.83 3.33 -11.65
C PHE A 239 -6.62 3.14 -12.59
N GLY A 240 -6.71 2.23 -13.58
CA GLY A 240 -5.66 2.01 -14.57
C GLY A 240 -5.37 3.24 -15.44
N GLN A 241 -6.42 3.97 -15.86
CA GLN A 241 -6.25 5.23 -16.59
C GLN A 241 -5.55 6.28 -15.72
N VAL A 242 -5.89 6.36 -14.44
CA VAL A 242 -5.23 7.28 -13.50
C VAL A 242 -3.75 6.94 -13.34
N LEU A 243 -3.38 5.67 -13.15
CA LEU A 243 -1.98 5.26 -13.05
C LEU A 243 -1.16 5.67 -14.28
N ARG A 244 -1.71 5.47 -15.49
CA ARG A 244 -1.07 5.87 -16.74
C ARG A 244 -0.92 7.38 -16.86
N GLU A 245 -1.97 8.14 -16.59
CA GLU A 245 -1.94 9.60 -16.63
C GLU A 245 -0.96 10.18 -15.60
N GLN A 246 -0.76 9.48 -14.48
CA GLN A 246 0.20 9.82 -13.44
C GLN A 246 1.62 9.33 -13.73
N GLY A 247 1.85 8.60 -14.83
CA GLY A 247 3.16 8.03 -15.16
C GLY A 247 3.64 6.98 -14.16
N LEU A 248 2.73 6.40 -13.37
CA LEU A 248 3.05 5.37 -12.37
C LEU A 248 3.04 3.96 -12.97
N ALA A 249 2.39 3.78 -14.12
CA ALA A 249 2.38 2.53 -14.87
C ALA A 249 2.33 2.81 -16.38
N THR A 250 3.02 1.97 -17.16
CA THR A 250 2.91 1.97 -18.62
C THR A 250 1.73 1.10 -19.07
N ASP A 251 1.32 1.21 -20.34
CA ASP A 251 0.24 0.37 -20.89
C ASP A 251 0.64 -1.12 -20.82
N GLU A 252 1.91 -1.47 -21.08
CA GLU A 252 2.42 -2.85 -20.99
C GLU A 252 2.35 -3.38 -19.55
N LEU A 253 2.66 -2.54 -18.57
CA LEU A 253 2.60 -2.89 -17.16
C LEU A 253 1.16 -3.10 -16.69
N LEU A 254 0.22 -2.31 -17.21
CA LEU A 254 -1.21 -2.45 -16.94
C LEU A 254 -1.79 -3.71 -17.59
N GLU A 255 -1.38 -4.05 -18.80
CA GLU A 255 -1.76 -5.31 -19.47
C GLU A 255 -1.25 -6.53 -18.69
N ALA A 256 0.01 -6.51 -18.26
CA ALA A 256 0.57 -7.56 -17.42
C ALA A 256 -0.18 -7.71 -16.09
N ALA A 257 -0.55 -6.59 -15.47
CA ALA A 257 -1.35 -6.60 -14.25
C ALA A 257 -2.74 -7.21 -14.46
N MET A 258 -3.41 -6.90 -15.58
CA MET A 258 -4.70 -7.49 -15.93
C MET A 258 -4.60 -9.01 -16.15
N MET A 259 -3.55 -9.49 -16.82
CA MET A 259 -3.30 -10.92 -16.98
C MET A 259 -3.12 -11.61 -15.62
N LEU A 260 -2.31 -11.02 -14.74
CA LEU A 260 -2.08 -11.56 -13.39
C LEU A 260 -3.35 -11.55 -12.54
N GLN A 261 -4.18 -10.51 -12.63
CA GLN A 261 -5.50 -10.49 -11.99
C GLN A 261 -6.39 -11.62 -12.51
N GLY A 262 -6.35 -11.90 -13.82
CA GLY A 262 -7.06 -13.02 -14.45
C GLY A 262 -6.61 -14.38 -13.90
N SER A 263 -5.30 -14.64 -13.83
CA SER A 263 -4.77 -15.89 -13.25
C SER A 263 -5.06 -16.04 -11.76
N VAL A 264 -5.16 -14.94 -11.00
CA VAL A 264 -5.60 -15.00 -9.60
C VAL A 264 -7.10 -15.30 -9.49
N ALA A 265 -7.92 -14.68 -10.34
CA ALA A 265 -9.35 -14.97 -10.40
C ALA A 265 -9.64 -16.42 -10.84
N GLY A 266 -8.82 -16.96 -11.74
CA GLY A 266 -8.85 -18.37 -12.16
C GLY A 266 -8.30 -19.36 -11.12
N GLY A 267 -7.67 -18.88 -10.05
CA GLY A 267 -7.08 -19.71 -9.00
C GLY A 267 -5.73 -20.36 -9.35
N GLU A 268 -5.15 -20.01 -10.50
CA GLU A 268 -3.82 -20.46 -10.93
C GLU A 268 -2.73 -19.83 -10.07
N LEU A 269 -2.93 -18.57 -9.68
CA LEU A 269 -1.99 -17.81 -8.86
C LEU A 269 -2.63 -17.31 -7.57
N LYS A 270 -1.82 -17.25 -6.52
CA LYS A 270 -2.17 -16.53 -5.29
C LYS A 270 -1.77 -15.05 -5.44
N ALA A 271 -2.47 -14.16 -4.73
CA ALA A 271 -2.26 -12.71 -4.82
C ALA A 271 -0.81 -12.26 -4.58
N TYR A 272 -0.10 -12.86 -3.62
CA TYR A 272 1.33 -12.56 -3.40
C TYR A 272 2.24 -13.02 -4.55
N GLN A 273 1.89 -14.13 -5.22
CA GLN A 273 2.64 -14.62 -6.37
C GLN A 273 2.46 -13.66 -7.55
N ALA A 274 1.23 -13.19 -7.76
CA ALA A 274 0.96 -12.13 -8.72
C ALA A 274 1.73 -10.85 -8.38
N ALA A 275 1.75 -10.42 -7.12
CA ALA A 275 2.51 -9.24 -6.70
C ALA A 275 4.02 -9.39 -6.92
N GLU A 276 4.58 -10.57 -6.63
CA GLU A 276 6.00 -10.84 -6.88
C GLU A 276 6.31 -10.91 -8.38
N ALA A 277 5.45 -11.57 -9.17
CA ALA A 277 5.59 -11.61 -10.63
C ALA A 277 5.54 -10.18 -11.20
N MET A 278 4.61 -9.36 -10.73
CA MET A 278 4.48 -7.95 -11.11
C MET A 278 5.75 -7.15 -10.79
N ARG A 279 6.37 -7.40 -9.64
CA ARG A 279 7.64 -6.79 -9.24
C ARG A 279 8.79 -7.24 -10.15
N LEU A 280 8.84 -8.51 -10.54
CA LEU A 280 9.83 -9.04 -11.48
C LEU A 280 9.67 -8.46 -12.88
N ILE A 281 8.44 -8.34 -13.37
CA ILE A 281 8.12 -7.72 -14.66
C ILE A 281 8.64 -6.28 -14.69
N ALA A 282 8.32 -5.49 -13.66
CA ALA A 282 8.75 -4.11 -13.58
C ALA A 282 10.27 -3.95 -13.41
N LYS A 283 10.93 -4.84 -12.66
CA LYS A 283 12.36 -4.73 -12.33
C LYS A 283 13.28 -5.31 -13.41
N GLU A 284 12.90 -6.45 -13.99
CA GLU A 284 13.72 -7.23 -14.91
C GLU A 284 13.24 -7.12 -16.37
N ASN A 285 12.20 -6.31 -16.63
CA ASN A 285 11.53 -6.19 -17.94
C ASN A 285 11.19 -7.56 -18.55
N MET A 286 10.74 -8.47 -17.69
CA MET A 286 10.48 -9.86 -18.05
C MET A 286 9.07 -10.00 -18.62
N LEU A 287 8.91 -10.89 -19.62
CA LEU A 287 7.58 -11.29 -20.09
C LEU A 287 6.75 -11.90 -18.96
N THR A 288 5.46 -11.58 -18.92
CA THR A 288 4.52 -12.01 -17.87
C THR A 288 4.57 -13.51 -17.61
N GLU A 289 4.57 -14.33 -18.66
CA GLU A 289 4.61 -15.80 -18.55
C GLU A 289 5.89 -16.30 -17.87
N ASN A 290 7.04 -15.71 -18.17
CA ASN A 290 8.31 -16.08 -17.57
C ASN A 290 8.36 -15.70 -16.08
N ALA A 291 7.78 -14.54 -15.72
CA ALA A 291 7.68 -14.10 -14.34
C ALA A 291 6.79 -15.04 -13.52
N ILE A 292 5.65 -15.46 -14.09
CA ILE A 292 4.75 -16.45 -13.50
C ILE A 292 5.49 -17.77 -13.24
N ASN A 293 6.18 -18.30 -14.25
CA ASN A 293 6.94 -19.54 -14.13
C ASN A 293 8.02 -19.47 -13.03
N LYS A 294 8.77 -18.36 -12.98
CA LYS A 294 9.82 -18.14 -11.97
C LYS A 294 9.25 -18.08 -10.55
N VAL A 295 8.06 -17.50 -10.37
CA VAL A 295 7.39 -17.44 -9.07
C VAL A 295 6.79 -18.79 -8.67
N MET A 296 6.23 -19.53 -9.62
CA MET A 296 5.66 -20.86 -9.37
C MET A 296 6.72 -21.88 -8.93
N GLN A 297 7.92 -21.80 -9.51
CA GLN A 297 9.05 -22.67 -9.10
C GLN A 297 9.58 -22.37 -7.69
N ARG A 298 9.36 -21.16 -7.17
CA ARG A 298 9.82 -20.73 -5.84
C ARG A 298 8.86 -21.11 -4.70
N ALA A 299 8.13 -22.21 -4.85
CA ALA A 299 7.04 -22.63 -3.98
C ALA A 299 7.33 -22.36 -2.48
N ARG A 300 6.66 -21.35 -1.91
CA ARG A 300 6.44 -21.28 -0.47
C ARG A 300 5.41 -22.35 -0.14
N THR A 301 5.65 -23.10 0.92
CA THR A 301 4.78 -24.15 1.45
C THR A 301 3.34 -23.63 1.59
N ASN A 302 2.38 -24.45 1.16
CA ASN A 302 0.96 -24.15 1.34
C ASN A 302 0.61 -24.37 2.82
N GLU A 303 0.92 -23.39 3.64
CA GLU A 303 0.54 -23.40 5.05
C GLU A 303 -0.94 -23.02 5.13
N GLU A 304 -1.78 -23.98 5.52
CA GLU A 304 -3.11 -23.69 6.04
C GLU A 304 -3.04 -23.76 7.57
N ILE A 305 -3.62 -22.76 8.23
CA ILE A 305 -3.75 -22.74 9.69
C ILE A 305 -5.22 -22.70 10.06
N ARG A 306 -5.65 -23.53 11.00
CA ARG A 306 -7.01 -23.47 11.55
C ARG A 306 -7.14 -22.27 12.49
N LEU A 307 -8.31 -21.65 12.55
CA LEU A 307 -8.53 -20.45 13.37
C LEU A 307 -8.25 -20.72 14.85
N GLY A 308 -8.71 -21.87 15.37
CA GLY A 308 -8.46 -22.29 16.75
C GLY A 308 -6.98 -22.45 17.07
N GLU A 309 -6.21 -23.08 16.17
CA GLU A 309 -4.76 -23.25 16.32
C GLU A 309 -4.04 -21.90 16.32
N LEU A 310 -4.39 -20.99 15.41
CA LEU A 310 -3.82 -19.64 15.36
C LEU A 310 -4.06 -18.87 16.67
N LEU A 311 -5.28 -18.97 17.24
CA LEU A 311 -5.63 -18.32 18.51
C LEU A 311 -4.88 -18.92 19.71
N ILE A 312 -4.61 -20.23 19.70
CA ILE A 312 -3.84 -20.90 20.73
C ILE A 312 -2.35 -20.53 20.62
N GLU A 313 -1.76 -20.67 19.44
CA GLU A 313 -0.33 -20.42 19.20
C GLU A 313 0.05 -18.95 19.41
N SER A 314 -0.88 -18.02 19.17
CA SER A 314 -0.70 -16.59 19.47
C SER A 314 -0.94 -16.21 20.93
N CYS A 315 -1.21 -17.20 21.79
CA CYS A 315 -1.57 -17.03 23.20
C CYS A 315 -2.80 -16.14 23.40
N VAL A 316 -3.72 -16.07 22.42
CA VAL A 316 -4.99 -15.36 22.55
C VAL A 316 -5.95 -16.16 23.42
N LEU A 317 -6.04 -17.47 23.18
CA LEU A 317 -6.83 -18.44 23.95
C LEU A 317 -5.95 -19.58 24.46
N THR A 318 -6.43 -20.31 25.47
CA THR A 318 -5.85 -21.59 25.88
C THR A 318 -6.50 -22.74 25.09
N ARG A 319 -5.79 -23.87 25.00
CA ARG A 319 -6.31 -25.08 24.34
C ARG A 319 -7.64 -25.54 24.96
N ASP A 320 -7.71 -25.56 26.28
CA ASP A 320 -8.89 -25.99 27.03
C ASP A 320 -10.13 -25.14 26.71
N SER A 321 -9.97 -23.82 26.58
CA SER A 321 -11.07 -22.92 26.23
C SER A 321 -11.61 -23.16 24.82
N VAL A 322 -10.74 -23.51 23.88
CA VAL A 322 -11.14 -23.81 22.50
C VAL A 322 -11.81 -25.17 22.41
N GLU A 323 -11.22 -26.21 23.00
CA GLU A 323 -11.76 -27.59 22.97
C GLU A 323 -13.09 -27.71 23.74
N GLY A 324 -13.26 -26.95 24.83
CA GLY A 324 -14.52 -26.90 25.58
C GLY A 324 -15.67 -26.20 24.85
N THR A 325 -15.37 -25.37 23.85
CA THR A 325 -16.36 -24.57 23.11
C THR A 325 -16.63 -25.09 21.70
N VAL A 326 -15.60 -25.67 21.07
CA VAL A 326 -15.62 -26.09 19.67
C VAL A 326 -15.65 -27.62 19.60
N SER A 327 -16.75 -28.19 19.10
CA SER A 327 -16.82 -29.63 18.85
C SER A 327 -15.83 -30.05 17.75
N GLN A 328 -15.16 -31.20 17.92
CA GLN A 328 -14.17 -31.72 16.98
C GLN A 328 -14.69 -31.92 15.53
N ALA A 329 -16.01 -32.00 15.33
CA ALA A 329 -16.65 -32.14 14.03
C ALA A 329 -16.75 -30.84 13.22
N VAL A 330 -16.49 -29.67 13.82
CA VAL A 330 -16.60 -28.38 13.14
C VAL A 330 -15.25 -27.99 12.53
N THR A 331 -15.14 -28.07 11.21
CA THR A 331 -13.92 -27.72 10.46
C THR A 331 -13.94 -26.32 9.87
N SER A 332 -15.10 -25.67 9.82
CA SER A 332 -15.24 -24.32 9.25
C SER A 332 -14.72 -23.26 10.22
N ASN A 333 -13.68 -22.53 9.80
CA ASN A 333 -13.11 -21.40 10.55
C ASN A 333 -14.16 -20.33 10.90
N VAL A 334 -15.15 -20.14 10.03
CA VAL A 334 -16.27 -19.22 10.23
C VAL A 334 -17.13 -19.66 11.41
N LYS A 335 -17.51 -20.95 11.44
CA LYS A 335 -18.31 -21.53 12.53
C LYS A 335 -17.56 -21.51 13.85
N ILE A 336 -16.27 -21.86 13.83
CA ILE A 336 -15.39 -21.79 15.00
C ILE A 336 -15.35 -20.36 15.55
N GLY A 337 -15.11 -19.39 14.68
CA GLY A 337 -15.09 -17.97 15.05
C GLY A 337 -16.38 -17.49 15.70
N LYS A 338 -17.54 -17.89 15.14
CA LYS A 338 -18.85 -17.56 15.70
C LYS A 338 -19.08 -18.19 17.06
N MET A 339 -18.77 -19.47 17.24
CA MET A 339 -18.92 -20.15 18.54
C MET A 339 -18.04 -19.52 19.62
N LEU A 340 -16.79 -19.17 19.30
CA LEU A 340 -15.88 -18.50 20.24
C LEU A 340 -16.36 -17.08 20.61
N LEU A 341 -16.98 -16.37 19.66
CA LEU A 341 -17.58 -15.06 19.88
C LEU A 341 -18.83 -15.16 20.76
N ASP A 342 -19.73 -16.10 20.45
CA ASP A 342 -20.99 -16.33 21.19
C ASP A 342 -20.72 -16.79 22.63
N ALA A 343 -19.64 -17.54 22.85
CA ALA A 343 -19.15 -17.94 24.18
C ALA A 343 -18.44 -16.80 24.95
N GLY A 344 -18.25 -15.63 24.33
CA GLY A 344 -17.57 -14.48 24.95
C GLY A 344 -16.06 -14.64 25.14
N LEU A 345 -15.44 -15.64 24.52
CA LEU A 345 -14.00 -15.91 24.65
C LEU A 345 -13.14 -14.94 23.83
N ILE A 346 -13.70 -14.39 22.76
CA ILE A 346 -13.03 -13.41 21.89
C ILE A 346 -13.98 -12.26 21.57
N THR A 347 -13.41 -11.08 21.33
CA THR A 347 -14.18 -9.91 20.86
C THR A 347 -14.31 -9.91 19.33
N LYS A 348 -15.27 -9.16 18.78
CA LYS A 348 -15.38 -8.95 17.32
C LYS A 348 -14.08 -8.43 16.71
N SER A 349 -13.38 -7.54 17.42
CA SER A 349 -12.08 -7.01 16.99
C SER A 349 -11.02 -8.11 16.92
N MET A 350 -10.92 -8.96 17.95
CA MET A 350 -9.96 -10.06 17.96
C MET A 350 -10.28 -11.11 16.88
N LEU A 351 -11.56 -11.41 16.68
CA LEU A 351 -12.03 -12.31 15.63
C LEU A 351 -11.63 -11.81 14.24
N HIS A 352 -11.86 -10.52 13.96
CA HIS A 352 -11.44 -9.88 12.71
C HIS A 352 -9.93 -10.02 12.48
N ARG A 353 -9.11 -9.72 13.50
CA ARG A 353 -7.65 -9.82 13.44
C ARG A 353 -7.17 -11.24 13.14
N ALA A 354 -7.72 -12.23 13.86
CA ALA A 354 -7.33 -13.62 13.68
C ALA A 354 -7.69 -14.15 12.29
N LEU A 355 -8.89 -13.83 11.81
CA LEU A 355 -9.31 -14.23 10.47
C LEU A 355 -8.56 -13.49 9.37
N ARG A 356 -8.18 -12.23 9.60
CA ARG A 356 -7.30 -11.51 8.69
C ARG A 356 -5.93 -12.17 8.58
N CYS A 357 -5.30 -12.51 9.71
CA CYS A 357 -4.04 -13.26 9.73
C CYS A 357 -4.16 -14.58 8.97
N GLN A 358 -5.23 -15.36 9.23
CA GLN A 358 -5.48 -16.60 8.51
C GLN A 358 -5.62 -16.39 6.98
N SER A 359 -6.33 -15.34 6.57
CA SER A 359 -6.43 -14.96 5.16
C SER A 359 -5.06 -14.64 4.58
N LEU A 360 -4.25 -13.83 5.27
CA LEU A 360 -2.90 -13.49 4.81
C LEU A 360 -2.00 -14.73 4.67
N VAL A 361 -2.12 -15.72 5.57
CA VAL A 361 -1.42 -17.01 5.48
C VAL A 361 -1.91 -17.83 4.28
N LYS A 362 -3.24 -17.97 4.12
CA LYS A 362 -3.85 -18.69 2.98
C LYS A 362 -3.39 -18.11 1.63
N TYR A 363 -3.37 -16.78 1.55
CA TYR A 363 -2.89 -16.03 0.39
C TYR A 363 -1.37 -15.84 0.37
N GLY A 364 -0.60 -16.53 1.23
CA GLY A 364 0.87 -16.55 1.22
C GLY A 364 1.57 -15.19 1.38
N VAL A 365 0.84 -14.16 1.86
CA VAL A 365 1.38 -12.84 2.15
C VAL A 365 2.29 -12.89 3.38
N VAL A 366 1.95 -13.73 4.36
CA VAL A 366 2.72 -13.96 5.59
C VAL A 366 2.84 -15.45 5.88
N SER A 367 3.92 -15.88 6.55
CA SER A 367 4.04 -17.26 7.05
C SER A 367 3.17 -17.48 8.29
N LYS A 368 2.94 -18.75 8.66
CA LYS A 368 2.27 -19.12 9.92
C LYS A 368 2.94 -18.46 11.13
N GLU A 369 4.28 -18.50 11.22
CA GLU A 369 5.02 -17.91 12.34
C GLU A 369 4.87 -16.38 12.37
N GLN A 370 4.87 -15.73 11.21
CA GLN A 370 4.63 -14.29 11.11
C GLN A 370 3.21 -13.95 11.56
N ALA A 371 2.20 -14.71 11.14
CA ALA A 371 0.81 -14.51 11.56
C ALA A 371 0.62 -14.67 13.07
N VAL A 372 1.26 -15.67 13.68
CA VAL A 372 1.28 -15.89 15.13
C VAL A 372 1.89 -14.69 15.86
N LYS A 373 3.04 -14.19 15.37
CA LYS A 373 3.72 -12.98 15.93
C LYS A 373 2.88 -11.71 15.78
N ILE A 374 2.23 -11.52 14.62
CA ILE A 374 1.34 -10.37 14.39
C ILE A 374 0.18 -10.39 15.39
N LEU A 375 -0.48 -11.54 15.53
CA LEU A 375 -1.67 -11.66 16.37
C LEU A 375 -1.32 -11.57 17.87
N SER A 376 -0.20 -12.16 18.30
CA SER A 376 0.26 -12.05 19.69
C SER A 376 0.65 -10.60 20.03
N SER A 377 1.31 -9.90 19.12
CA SER A 377 1.68 -8.49 19.26
C SER A 377 0.44 -7.58 19.34
N CYS A 378 -0.62 -7.89 18.59
CA CYS A 378 -1.91 -7.18 18.71
C CYS A 378 -2.54 -7.32 20.10
N LYS A 379 -2.41 -8.50 20.74
CA LYS A 379 -2.93 -8.74 22.09
C LYS A 379 -2.05 -8.07 23.15
N GLN A 380 -0.73 -8.19 23.04
CA GLN A 380 0.20 -7.71 24.07
C GLN A 380 0.36 -6.19 24.10
N LYS A 381 0.38 -5.54 22.93
CA LYS A 381 0.63 -4.09 22.80
C LYS A 381 -0.64 -3.28 22.55
N GLU A 382 -1.80 -3.92 22.54
CA GLU A 382 -3.11 -3.33 22.23
C GLU A 382 -3.14 -2.49 20.92
N GLN A 383 -2.24 -2.79 19.99
CA GLN A 383 -2.12 -2.07 18.72
C GLN A 383 -3.05 -2.64 17.66
N THR A 384 -3.26 -1.91 16.56
CA THR A 384 -4.04 -2.39 15.39
C THR A 384 -3.29 -3.47 14.62
N LEU A 385 -4.02 -4.23 13.80
CA LEU A 385 -3.40 -5.27 12.97
C LEU A 385 -2.46 -4.65 11.94
N ASP A 386 -2.87 -3.55 11.32
CA ASP A 386 -2.09 -2.85 10.32
C ASP A 386 -0.78 -2.32 10.92
N GLN A 387 -0.82 -1.74 12.14
CA GLN A 387 0.39 -1.34 12.87
C GLN A 387 1.33 -2.52 13.14
N ALA A 388 0.79 -3.69 13.51
CA ALA A 388 1.59 -4.89 13.74
C ALA A 388 2.23 -5.43 12.44
N ILE A 389 1.52 -5.37 11.32
CA ILE A 389 2.01 -5.77 9.99
C ILE A 389 3.10 -4.80 9.51
N THR A 390 2.86 -3.49 9.58
CA THR A 390 3.84 -2.45 9.21
C THR A 390 5.08 -2.51 10.10
N GLY A 391 4.92 -2.80 11.38
CA GLY A 391 6.04 -2.98 12.33
C GLY A 391 6.97 -4.14 11.97
N LEU A 392 6.52 -5.10 11.16
CA LEU A 392 7.34 -6.19 10.61
C LEU A 392 7.88 -5.89 9.20
N GLY A 393 7.62 -4.69 8.66
CA GLY A 393 8.02 -4.31 7.31
C GLY A 393 7.27 -5.06 6.19
N ILE A 394 6.10 -5.61 6.49
CA ILE A 394 5.31 -6.40 5.54
C ILE A 394 4.31 -5.49 4.83
N SER A 395 4.25 -5.55 3.49
CA SER A 395 3.18 -4.91 2.71
C SER A 395 2.06 -5.92 2.48
N ALA A 396 0.92 -5.70 3.14
CA ALA A 396 -0.26 -6.53 2.99
C ALA A 396 -1.43 -5.68 2.43
N PRO A 397 -2.34 -6.28 1.65
CA PRO A 397 -3.59 -5.62 1.31
C PRO A 397 -4.33 -5.24 2.61
N THR A 398 -5.19 -4.24 2.57
CA THR A 398 -6.04 -3.84 3.72
C THR A 398 -7.32 -4.67 3.71
N ARG A 399 -7.90 -4.82 2.52
CA ARG A 399 -9.10 -5.61 2.26
C ARG A 399 -8.88 -7.08 2.59
N MET A 400 -9.78 -7.63 3.40
CA MET A 400 -9.95 -9.07 3.59
C MET A 400 -10.18 -9.77 2.24
N GLN A 401 -9.71 -11.01 2.05
CA GLN A 401 -9.93 -11.77 0.81
C GLN A 401 -10.65 -13.11 1.07
N TRP A 402 -11.64 -13.16 1.96
CA TRP A 402 -12.30 -14.42 2.33
C TRP A 402 -13.82 -14.26 2.35
N SER A 403 -14.51 -15.36 2.09
CA SER A 403 -15.97 -15.44 2.14
C SER A 403 -16.44 -15.90 3.53
N TRP A 404 -17.24 -15.06 4.19
CA TRP A 404 -18.23 -15.47 5.17
C TRP A 404 -19.50 -15.87 4.42
N VAL A 405 -19.68 -17.16 4.17
CA VAL A 405 -20.99 -17.75 3.93
C VAL A 405 -21.09 -19.00 4.79
#